data_AF-A0A227J2S0-F1
#
_entry.id   AF-A0A227J2S0-F1
#
_cell.length_a   1.000
_cell.length_b   1.000
_cell.length_c   1.000
_cell.angle_alpha   90.00
_cell.angle_beta   90.00
_cell.angle_gamma   90.00
#
_symmetry.space_group_name_H-M   'P 1'
#
loop_
_entity.id
_entity.type
_entity.pdbx_description
1 polymer ?
#
loop_
_entity_poly.entity_id
_entity_poly.type
_entity_poly.pdbx_seq_one_letter_code
_entity_poly.pdbx_strand_id
1 'polypeptide(L)' 'RIAIMAGAGVNADNARDLVKNTNVQEVHLSGKTTRPSQMTFIAGQSKMGASDVDDFAIPITSTQAIANVAAALK' A
#
# COMPACT_ATOMS: atom_id res chain seq x y z
N ARG A 1 27.41 11.95 1.78
CA ARG A 1 26.39 11.49 2.75
C ARG A 1 25.28 10.80 1.97
N ILE A 2 24.73 9.68 2.46
CA ILE A 2 23.62 8.96 1.82
C ILE A 2 22.33 9.18 2.60
N ALA A 3 21.20 9.28 1.90
CA ALA A 3 19.87 9.31 2.50
C ALA A 3 19.35 7.88 2.70
N ILE A 4 18.74 7.61 3.85
CA ILE A 4 18.09 6.34 4.17
C ILE A 4 16.58 6.58 4.24
N MET A 5 15.82 5.77 3.51
CA MET A 5 14.37 5.84 3.44
C MET A 5 13.78 4.50 3.90
N ALA A 6 12.97 4.53 4.96
CA ALA A 6 12.31 3.32 5.46
C ALA A 6 11.17 2.91 4.51
N GLY A 7 11.04 1.62 4.22
CA GLY A 7 10.03 1.10 3.28
C GLY A 7 9.48 -0.27 3.69
N ALA A 8 8.75 -0.91 2.77
CA ALA A 8 8.19 -2.27 2.92
C ALA A 8 7.27 -2.45 4.15
N GLY A 9 6.03 -1.96 4.05
CA GLY A 9 5.00 -2.15 5.08
C GLY A 9 4.71 -0.90 5.92
N VAL A 10 5.31 0.25 5.58
CA VAL A 10 4.98 1.54 6.19
C VAL A 10 3.51 1.89 5.93
N ASN A 11 2.80 2.25 7.00
CA ASN A 11 1.40 2.66 7.01
C ASN A 11 1.13 3.63 8.18
N ALA A 12 -0.12 4.05 8.36
CA ALA A 12 -0.47 5.09 9.34
C ALA A 12 -0.22 4.66 10.79
N ASP A 13 -0.26 3.36 11.08
CA ASP A 13 -0.13 2.83 12.43
C ASP A 13 1.34 2.76 12.88
N ASN A 14 2.29 2.66 11.93
CA ASN A 14 3.71 2.46 12.26
C ASN A 14 4.65 3.59 11.79
N ALA A 15 4.22 4.49 10.89
CA ALA A 15 5.09 5.50 10.29
C ALA A 15 5.75 6.41 11.33
N ARG A 16 4.99 6.87 12.33
CA ARG A 16 5.49 7.77 13.39
C ARG A 16 6.56 7.10 14.23
N ASP A 17 6.33 5.86 14.65
CA ASP A 17 7.27 5.12 15.49
C ASP A 17 8.55 4.77 14.73
N LEU A 18 8.45 4.44 13.44
CA LEU A 18 9.61 4.24 12.58
C LEU A 18 10.47 5.50 12.50
N VAL A 19 9.86 6.66 12.18
CA VAL A 19 10.61 7.94 12.11
C VAL A 19 11.24 8.28 13.45
N LYS A 20 10.50 8.15 14.55
CA LYS A 20 11.00 8.44 15.90
C LYS A 20 12.18 7.55 16.32
N ASN A 21 12.10 6.25 16.03
CA ASN A 21 13.10 5.29 16.52
C ASN A 21 14.34 5.19 15.61
N THR A 22 14.21 5.55 14.33
CA THR A 22 15.30 5.40 13.34
C THR A 22 15.88 6.74 12.86
N ASN A 23 15.19 7.85 13.10
CA ASN A 23 15.53 9.19 12.60
C ASN A 23 15.68 9.26 11.05
N VAL A 24 14.97 8.39 10.31
CA VAL A 24 14.87 8.52 8.86
C VAL A 24 14.08 9.78 8.50
N GLN A 25 14.53 10.49 7.47
CA GLN A 25 13.90 11.72 7.01
C GLN A 25 12.82 11.47 5.96
N GLU A 26 12.79 10.26 5.39
CA GLU A 26 11.93 9.88 4.29
C GLU A 26 11.34 8.50 4.56
N VAL A 27 10.10 8.28 4.10
CA VAL A 27 9.42 6.98 4.12
C VAL A 27 8.84 6.65 2.75
N HIS A 28 8.92 5.38 2.38
CA HIS A 28 8.39 4.83 1.13
C HIS A 28 7.25 3.84 1.42
N LEU A 29 6.09 4.08 0.84
CA LEU A 29 4.91 3.26 1.07
C LEU A 29 4.07 3.14 -0.20
N SER A 30 3.30 2.05 -0.26
CA SER A 30 2.35 1.84 -1.35
C SER A 30 1.01 2.54 -1.13
N GLY A 31 0.60 2.76 0.12
CA GLY A 31 -0.70 3.35 0.47
C GLY A 31 -1.87 2.61 -0.18
N LYS A 32 -1.72 1.32 -0.47
CA LYS A 32 -2.64 0.59 -1.34
C LYS A 32 -3.92 0.17 -0.63
N THR A 33 -5.01 0.20 -1.36
CA THR A 33 -6.23 -0.56 -1.10
C THR A 33 -6.58 -1.36 -2.36
N THR A 34 -7.68 -2.09 -2.32
CA THR A 34 -8.18 -2.87 -3.45
C THR A 34 -9.60 -2.44 -3.79
N ARG A 35 -9.93 -2.42 -5.08
CA ARG A 35 -11.30 -2.30 -5.57
C ARG A 35 -11.65 -3.48 -6.47
N PRO A 36 -12.91 -3.91 -6.53
CA PRO A 36 -13.34 -4.92 -7.49
C PRO A 36 -13.28 -4.37 -8.92
N SER A 37 -13.07 -5.27 -9.89
CA SER A 37 -13.22 -4.99 -11.32
C SER A 37 -14.65 -4.57 -11.66
N GLN A 38 -14.80 -3.77 -12.71
CA GLN A 38 -16.10 -3.37 -13.26
C GLN A 38 -16.58 -4.29 -14.39
N MET A 39 -15.86 -5.37 -14.68
CA MET A 39 -16.29 -6.34 -15.69
C MET A 39 -17.63 -6.96 -15.29
N THR A 40 -18.57 -6.98 -16.23
CA THR A 40 -19.91 -7.54 -16.02
C THR A 40 -19.97 -9.05 -16.19
N PHE A 41 -18.93 -9.65 -16.79
CA PHE A 41 -18.78 -11.09 -16.97
C PHE A 41 -17.44 -11.56 -16.41
N ILE A 42 -17.47 -12.70 -15.70
CA ILE A 42 -16.32 -13.31 -15.04
C ILE A 42 -16.18 -14.75 -15.51
N ALA A 43 -15.10 -15.05 -16.23
CA ALA A 43 -14.72 -16.41 -16.60
C ALA A 43 -13.86 -17.03 -15.49
N GLY A 44 -14.48 -17.43 -14.37
CA GLY A 44 -13.76 -17.84 -13.15
C GLY A 44 -12.87 -19.07 -13.25
N GLN A 45 -12.95 -19.82 -14.36
CA GLN A 45 -12.09 -20.98 -14.64
C GLN A 45 -10.71 -20.58 -15.20
N SER A 46 -10.61 -19.39 -15.81
CA SER A 46 -9.35 -18.88 -16.32
C SER A 46 -8.64 -18.10 -15.21
N LYS A 47 -7.35 -18.38 -15.01
CA LYS A 47 -6.49 -17.71 -14.04
C LYS A 47 -5.20 -17.28 -14.71
N MET A 48 -4.79 -16.05 -14.47
CA MET A 48 -3.54 -15.51 -15.00
C MET A 48 -2.33 -15.88 -14.14
N GLY A 49 -2.53 -16.00 -12.83
CA GLY A 49 -1.50 -16.34 -11.86
C GLY A 49 -1.85 -17.57 -11.02
N ALA A 50 -1.54 -17.51 -9.73
CA ALA A 50 -1.88 -18.57 -8.79
C ALA A 50 -3.40 -18.70 -8.64
N SER A 51 -3.89 -19.92 -8.40
CA SER A 51 -5.32 -20.23 -8.38
C SER A 51 -6.09 -19.53 -7.25
N ASP A 52 -5.39 -19.19 -6.18
CA ASP A 52 -5.89 -18.49 -4.99
C ASP A 52 -5.83 -16.96 -5.12
N VAL A 53 -5.28 -16.43 -6.22
CA VAL A 53 -5.29 -15.00 -6.50
C VAL A 53 -6.56 -14.63 -7.27
N ASP A 54 -7.19 -13.55 -6.81
CA ASP A 54 -8.32 -12.95 -7.51
C ASP A 54 -7.81 -11.96 -8.57
N ASP A 55 -7.90 -12.36 -9.84
CA ASP A 55 -7.53 -11.52 -10.99
C ASP A 55 -8.40 -10.27 -11.13
N PHE A 56 -9.56 -10.22 -10.44
CA PHE A 56 -10.51 -9.11 -10.48
C PHE A 56 -10.33 -8.13 -9.32
N ALA A 57 -9.40 -8.40 -8.40
CA ALA A 57 -9.00 -7.51 -7.32
C ALA A 57 -7.97 -6.49 -7.83
N ILE A 58 -8.40 -5.27 -8.10
CA ILE A 58 -7.53 -4.21 -8.66
C ILE A 58 -6.89 -3.39 -7.53
N PRO A 59 -5.57 -3.50 -7.30
CA PRO A 59 -4.88 -2.67 -6.32
C PRO A 59 -4.83 -1.22 -6.81
N ILE A 60 -5.07 -0.29 -5.90
CA ILE A 60 -4.99 1.16 -6.14
C ILE A 60 -4.33 1.86 -4.97
N THR A 61 -3.66 2.98 -5.23
CA THR A 61 -3.23 3.89 -4.15
C THR A 61 -4.46 4.60 -3.57
N SER A 62 -4.69 4.44 -2.28
CA SER A 62 -5.80 5.05 -1.55
C SER A 62 -5.46 6.46 -1.11
N THR A 63 -6.26 7.44 -1.54
CA THR A 63 -6.15 8.83 -1.06
C THR A 63 -6.28 8.91 0.46
N GLN A 64 -7.19 8.14 1.05
CA GLN A 64 -7.38 8.09 2.51
C GLN A 64 -6.16 7.50 3.23
N ALA A 65 -5.59 6.41 2.72
CA ALA A 65 -4.41 5.81 3.36
C ALA A 65 -3.20 6.76 3.35
N ILE A 66 -3.00 7.48 2.24
CA ILE A 66 -1.96 8.50 2.13
C ILE A 66 -2.24 9.67 3.09
N ALA A 67 -3.48 10.16 3.16
CA ALA A 67 -3.85 11.23 4.07
C ALA A 67 -3.61 10.85 5.54
N ASN A 68 -3.93 9.61 5.93
CA ASN A 68 -3.71 9.12 7.29
C ASN A 68 -2.21 9.08 7.64
N VAL A 69 -1.35 8.61 6.74
CA VAL A 69 0.10 8.61 6.96
C VAL A 69 0.64 10.03 7.06
N ALA A 70 0.22 10.92 6.17
CA ALA A 70 0.60 12.32 6.22
C ALA A 70 0.15 12.98 7.54
N ALA A 71 -1.03 12.64 8.06
CA ALA A 71 -1.50 13.12 9.36
C ALA A 71 -0.70 12.54 10.54
N ALA A 72 -0.31 11.27 10.49
CA ALA A 72 0.48 10.63 11.54
C ALA A 72 1.92 11.19 11.68
N LEU A 73 2.43 11.84 10.63
CA LEU A 73 3.77 12.43 10.57
C LEU A 73 3.80 13.97 10.73
N LYS A 74 2.65 14.62 10.86
CA LYS A 74 2.55 16.04 11.23
C LYS A 74 2.77 16.22 12.74
#